data_AF-A0A8B9KBA8-F1
#
_entry.id   AF-A0A8B9KBA8-F1
#
_cell.length_a   1.000
_cell.length_b   1.000
_cell.length_c   1.000
_cell.angle_alpha   90.00
_cell.angle_beta   90.00
_cell.angle_gamma   90.00
#
_symmetry.space_group_name_H-M   'P 1'
#
loop_
_entity.id
_entity.type
_entity.pdbx_description
1 polymer ?
#
loop_
_entity_poly.entity_id
_entity_poly.type
_entity_poly.pdbx_seq_one_letter_code
_entity_poly.pdbx_strand_id
1 'polypeptide(L)'
;MADLGKKYCVNCLSDVSNLRIRCTDCPDIELCPECFSAGAEIGNHRRWHGYQQVDGGRFALWGAEAEGGWTGREEQSLLDAIEQYGFGNWEDMAAHVGASRTPQEVMDHYVSMYIHGNLGKACIPDNIPNRVTDHTCPGGGPLSPSLTTPLPPMDISVAEQQQLGYMPLRDDYEIEFDHEAEKLISGLSVNYDDEDVEIEMKRAHVDMYVRKLRERQRRKNIARDYNLVPAFLGKDKKEKERERPGGTGGVGSGGTGGTGLTVAAASSAPKRKIIKEEREQRAKLRPLCQFMAHREFEDFFDNMHKERVLRAKVRELQRYRRNGITRLDESVEYEAARHKREKRKENKSSKRGSGGGGGLGGSSGIGGGGTGAAGGGTGGGGAGAIKEEGKDGEFAAIEHLTGFELLSDREKVLCNSLNLSPTRYLTVKTIIIKDHLQKRQGVPAKSRLPGYLDKVLKRRILNFLTESGWISRDAA
;
A
#
# COMPACT_ATOMS: atom_id res chain seq x y z
N MET A 1 16.15 43.34 -15.06
CA MET A 1 16.71 44.67 -15.44
C MET A 1 15.90 45.74 -14.71
N ALA A 2 16.57 46.81 -14.28
CA ALA A 2 16.03 47.81 -13.35
C ALA A 2 14.60 48.27 -13.65
N ASP A 3 13.78 48.30 -12.60
CA ASP A 3 12.64 49.19 -12.47
C ASP A 3 13.01 50.50 -13.14
N LEU A 4 12.32 50.84 -14.24
CA LEU A 4 12.56 52.07 -15.00
C LEU A 4 12.07 53.22 -14.11
N GLY A 5 12.89 53.55 -13.11
CA GLY A 5 12.64 54.62 -12.17
C GLY A 5 12.30 55.89 -12.95
N LYS A 6 11.39 56.68 -12.38
CA LYS A 6 10.80 57.83 -13.07
C LYS A 6 11.87 58.66 -13.77
N LYS A 7 11.71 58.84 -15.07
CA LYS A 7 12.59 59.65 -15.91
C LYS A 7 11.95 61.00 -16.14
N TYR A 8 12.77 62.04 -16.13
CA TYR A 8 12.30 63.41 -16.25
C TYR A 8 13.00 64.10 -17.42
N CYS A 9 12.25 64.92 -18.15
CA CYS A 9 12.81 65.78 -19.19
C CYS A 9 13.82 66.73 -18.55
N VAL A 10 15.05 66.76 -19.06
CA VAL A 10 16.12 67.61 -18.52
C VAL A 10 15.77 69.10 -18.66
N ASN A 11 14.93 69.47 -19.64
CA ASN A 11 14.56 70.86 -19.91
C ASN A 11 13.42 71.36 -19.02
N CYS A 12 12.28 70.67 -19.04
CA CYS A 12 11.04 71.15 -18.41
C CYS A 12 10.63 70.34 -17.17
N LEU A 13 11.42 69.33 -16.80
CA LEU A 13 11.21 68.46 -15.65
C LEU A 13 9.90 67.65 -15.70
N SER A 14 9.24 67.57 -16.86
CA SER A 14 8.08 66.71 -17.06
C SER A 14 8.45 65.22 -16.98
N ASP A 15 7.53 64.38 -16.53
CA ASP A 15 7.73 62.93 -16.53
C ASP A 15 7.74 62.39 -17.97
N VAL A 16 8.83 61.73 -18.34
CA VAL A 16 9.08 61.13 -19.67
C VAL A 16 9.35 59.63 -19.58
N SER A 17 8.92 58.98 -18.51
CA SER A 17 9.13 57.54 -18.27
C SER A 17 8.50 56.66 -19.36
N ASN A 18 7.46 57.16 -20.03
CA ASN A 18 6.72 56.42 -21.06
C ASN A 18 7.29 56.61 -22.48
N LEU A 19 7.70 57.83 -22.82
CA LEU A 19 8.26 58.14 -24.13
C LEU A 19 9.24 59.30 -23.95
N ARG A 20 10.49 59.06 -24.34
CA ARG A 20 11.54 60.07 -24.28
C ARG A 20 12.48 59.97 -25.46
N ILE A 21 13.13 61.09 -25.73
CA ILE A 21 14.13 61.20 -26.79
C ILE A 21 15.47 61.37 -26.11
N ARG A 22 16.30 60.33 -26.21
CA ARG A 22 17.64 60.28 -25.62
C ARG A 22 18.64 60.79 -26.65
N CYS A 23 19.47 61.76 -26.27
CA CYS A 23 20.62 62.16 -27.08
C CYS A 23 21.64 61.01 -27.13
N THR A 24 22.17 60.68 -28.31
CA THR A 24 23.24 59.66 -28.44
C THR A 24 24.62 60.23 -28.16
N ASP A 25 24.76 61.55 -28.23
CA ASP A 25 26.06 62.22 -28.18
C ASP A 25 26.34 62.83 -26.80
N CYS A 26 25.30 63.03 -25.99
CA CYS A 26 25.39 63.60 -24.65
C CYS A 26 24.96 62.58 -23.60
N PRO A 27 25.75 62.38 -22.54
CA PRO A 27 25.33 61.55 -21.43
C PRO A 27 24.12 62.19 -20.73
N ASP A 28 23.17 61.35 -20.33
CA ASP A 28 22.02 61.71 -19.48
C ASP A 28 21.10 62.83 -20.00
N ILE A 29 21.15 63.15 -21.30
CA ILE A 29 20.18 64.06 -21.91
C ILE A 29 18.98 63.26 -22.42
N GLU A 30 17.89 63.37 -21.68
CA GLU A 30 16.57 62.84 -22.04
C GLU A 30 15.57 64.00 -22.17
N LEU A 31 14.95 64.13 -23.34
CA LEU A 31 13.99 65.20 -23.65
C LEU A 31 12.58 64.62 -23.82
N CYS A 32 11.57 65.38 -23.42
CA CYS A 32 10.19 65.11 -23.82
C CYS A 32 9.99 65.46 -25.31
N PRO A 33 8.98 64.87 -25.99
CA PRO A 33 8.69 65.16 -27.39
C PRO A 33 8.48 66.65 -27.67
N GLU A 34 7.89 67.40 -26.74
CA GLU A 34 7.66 68.84 -26.89
C GLU A 34 8.97 69.64 -26.84
N CYS A 35 9.88 69.31 -25.92
CA CYS A 35 11.17 70.01 -25.81
C CYS A 35 12.10 69.65 -26.96
N PHE A 36 12.06 68.40 -27.42
CA PHE A 36 12.78 67.97 -28.61
C PHE A 36 12.27 68.71 -29.86
N SER A 37 10.95 68.75 -30.09
CA SER A 37 10.39 69.45 -31.26
C SER A 37 10.57 70.97 -31.21
N ALA A 38 10.63 71.56 -30.01
CA ALA A 38 11.00 72.97 -29.82
C ALA A 38 12.50 73.25 -30.03
N GLY A 39 13.33 72.22 -30.22
CA GLY A 39 14.78 72.37 -30.41
C GLY A 39 15.51 72.81 -29.15
N ALA A 40 15.10 72.32 -27.97
CA ALA A 40 15.72 72.70 -26.69
C ALA A 40 17.22 72.33 -26.65
N GLU A 41 18.05 73.29 -26.25
CA GLU A 41 19.51 73.15 -26.11
C GLU A 41 19.91 73.45 -24.66
N ILE A 42 20.69 72.58 -24.01
CA ILE A 42 21.04 72.70 -22.58
C ILE A 42 22.53 72.38 -22.41
N GLY A 43 23.29 73.31 -21.83
CA GLY A 43 24.73 73.14 -21.63
C GLY A 43 25.45 72.86 -22.96
N ASN A 44 26.08 71.68 -23.06
CA ASN A 44 26.79 71.22 -24.27
C ASN A 44 25.88 70.49 -25.27
N HIS A 45 24.62 70.23 -24.92
CA HIS A 45 23.66 69.61 -25.82
C HIS A 45 23.27 70.57 -26.96
N ARG A 46 23.14 70.05 -28.17
CA ARG A 46 22.71 70.80 -29.34
C ARG A 46 21.62 70.03 -30.11
N ARG A 47 20.70 70.77 -30.72
CA ARG A 47 19.53 70.21 -31.42
C ARG A 47 19.87 69.33 -32.63
N TRP A 48 21.11 69.39 -33.11
CA TRP A 48 21.61 68.65 -34.27
C TRP A 48 22.38 67.37 -33.89
N HIS A 49 22.44 67.03 -32.59
CA HIS A 49 23.00 65.76 -32.15
C HIS A 49 22.17 64.56 -32.66
N GLY A 50 22.76 63.37 -32.59
CA GLY A 50 22.02 62.14 -32.80
C GLY A 50 21.03 61.90 -31.65
N TYR A 51 19.89 61.26 -31.98
CA TYR A 51 18.86 60.94 -31.01
C TYR A 51 18.32 59.53 -31.19
N GLN A 52 17.91 58.92 -30.08
CA GLN A 52 17.22 57.64 -30.03
C GLN A 52 15.88 57.83 -29.32
N GLN A 53 14.80 57.37 -29.96
CA GLN A 53 13.51 57.26 -29.30
C GLN A 53 13.53 56.07 -28.34
N VAL A 54 13.16 56.32 -27.09
CA VAL A 54 13.05 55.27 -26.07
C VAL A 54 11.60 55.19 -25.60
N ASP A 55 10.96 54.06 -25.93
CA ASP A 55 9.61 53.71 -25.50
C ASP A 55 9.65 52.99 -24.14
N GLY A 56 8.69 53.29 -23.27
CA GLY A 56 8.53 52.71 -21.94
C GLY A 56 7.85 51.34 -21.92
N GLY A 57 7.66 50.71 -23.08
CA GLY A 57 7.04 49.39 -23.24
C GLY A 57 5.52 49.43 -23.46
N ARG A 58 4.98 50.51 -24.04
CA ARG A 58 3.52 50.65 -24.28
C ARG A 58 3.02 49.95 -25.55
N PHE A 59 3.93 49.44 -26.37
CA PHE A 59 3.58 48.68 -27.58
C PHE A 59 3.08 47.28 -27.22
N ALA A 60 2.26 46.67 -28.07
CA ALA A 60 1.83 45.28 -27.92
C ALA A 60 2.81 44.35 -28.68
N LEU A 61 3.37 43.34 -27.99
CA LEU A 61 4.31 42.39 -28.62
C LEU A 61 3.61 41.46 -29.64
N TRP A 62 2.39 41.03 -29.31
CA TRP A 62 1.67 40.01 -30.06
C TRP A 62 0.77 40.58 -31.18
N GLY A 63 0.86 41.90 -31.41
CA GLY A 63 0.04 42.63 -32.38
C GLY A 63 -1.16 43.32 -31.74
N ALA A 64 -1.74 44.30 -32.44
CA ALA A 64 -2.88 45.08 -31.95
C ALA A 64 -4.19 44.26 -31.86
N GLU A 65 -4.24 43.12 -32.54
CA GLU A 65 -5.40 42.22 -32.58
C GLU A 65 -5.25 41.01 -31.63
N ALA A 66 -4.07 40.79 -31.05
CA ALA A 66 -3.89 39.76 -30.03
C ALA A 66 -4.57 40.17 -28.72
N GLU A 67 -5.30 39.24 -28.15
CA GLU A 67 -6.31 39.49 -27.11
C GLU A 67 -5.81 40.33 -25.92
N GLY A 68 -6.68 41.23 -25.44
CA GLY A 68 -6.53 41.87 -24.13
C GLY A 68 -5.58 43.06 -24.05
N GLY A 69 -4.95 43.51 -25.14
CA GLY A 69 -4.18 44.76 -25.17
C GLY A 69 -2.94 44.75 -24.26
N TRP A 70 -2.29 43.60 -24.11
CA TRP A 70 -1.08 43.45 -23.31
C TRP A 70 0.07 44.29 -23.85
N THR A 71 0.61 45.14 -22.97
CA THR A 71 1.76 45.98 -23.29
C THR A 71 3.06 45.23 -23.06
N GLY A 72 4.14 45.57 -23.78
CA GLY A 72 5.45 44.95 -23.58
C GLY A 72 5.99 45.11 -22.16
N ARG A 73 5.57 46.16 -21.44
CA ARG A 73 5.84 46.31 -20.01
C ARG A 73 5.12 45.26 -19.17
N GLU A 74 3.83 45.03 -19.42
CA GLU A 74 3.07 43.98 -18.72
C GLU A 74 3.64 42.59 -19.04
N GLU A 75 4.05 42.33 -20.29
CA GLU A 75 4.69 41.07 -20.68
C GLU A 75 6.00 40.83 -19.92
N GLN A 76 6.85 41.85 -19.83
CA GLN A 76 8.09 41.73 -19.07
C GLN A 76 7.81 41.50 -17.59
N SER A 77 6.87 42.27 -17.01
CA SER A 77 6.49 42.12 -15.60
C SER A 77 5.88 40.75 -15.31
N LEU A 78 5.14 40.17 -16.25
CA LEU A 78 4.62 38.81 -16.16
C LEU A 78 5.74 37.76 -16.12
N LEU A 79 6.77 37.94 -16.95
CA LEU A 79 7.93 37.04 -16.96
C LEU A 79 8.80 37.16 -15.70
N ASP A 80 8.95 38.37 -15.16
CA ASP A 80 9.61 38.58 -13.87
C ASP A 80 8.78 37.94 -12.72
N ALA A 81 7.44 38.07 -12.78
CA ALA A 81 6.54 37.50 -11.79
C ALA A 81 6.51 35.97 -11.79
N ILE A 82 6.48 35.32 -12.97
CA ILE A 82 6.51 33.84 -13.03
C ILE A 82 7.84 33.28 -12.50
N GLU A 83 8.95 33.99 -12.74
CA GLU A 83 10.25 33.62 -12.18
C GLU A 83 10.27 33.76 -10.65
N GLN A 84 9.67 34.82 -10.12
CA GLN A 84 9.68 35.10 -8.68
C GLN A 84 8.70 34.24 -7.87
N TYR A 85 7.47 34.06 -8.35
CA TYR A 85 6.39 33.41 -7.58
C TYR A 85 6.10 31.97 -8.03
N GLY A 86 6.60 31.57 -9.20
CA GLY A 86 6.40 30.25 -9.76
C GLY A 86 5.03 30.04 -10.40
N PHE A 87 4.96 29.04 -11.29
CA PHE A 87 3.74 28.69 -12.02
C PHE A 87 2.63 28.19 -11.08
N GLY A 88 1.43 28.77 -11.24
CA GLY A 88 0.25 28.41 -10.46
C GLY A 88 -0.12 29.41 -9.36
N ASN A 89 0.80 30.30 -8.95
CA ASN A 89 0.51 31.35 -7.99
C ASN A 89 -0.01 32.63 -8.66
N TRP A 90 -1.16 32.51 -9.33
CA TRP A 90 -1.70 33.58 -10.19
C TRP A 90 -2.14 34.84 -9.44
N GLU A 91 -2.48 34.71 -8.15
CA GLU A 91 -2.85 35.84 -7.28
C GLU A 91 -1.67 36.80 -7.09
N ASP A 92 -0.53 36.29 -6.63
CA ASP A 92 0.68 37.10 -6.43
C ASP A 92 1.25 37.61 -7.76
N MET A 93 1.16 36.79 -8.82
CA MET A 93 1.58 37.22 -10.16
C MET A 93 0.75 38.39 -10.68
N ALA A 94 -0.58 38.36 -10.55
CA ALA A 94 -1.42 39.46 -10.99
C ALA A 94 -1.17 40.74 -10.19
N ALA A 95 -0.96 40.62 -8.88
CA ALA A 95 -0.57 41.75 -8.04
C ALA A 95 0.76 42.38 -8.50
N HIS A 96 1.70 41.57 -9.00
CA HIS A 96 2.99 42.03 -9.51
C HIS A 96 2.90 42.70 -10.89
N VAL A 97 2.15 42.10 -11.84
CA VAL A 97 1.93 42.64 -13.19
C VAL A 97 1.22 44.00 -13.13
N GLY A 98 0.28 44.14 -12.21
CA GLY A 98 -0.39 45.39 -11.90
C GLY A 98 -1.89 45.24 -11.73
N ALA A 99 -2.51 46.23 -11.06
CA ALA A 99 -3.92 46.21 -10.70
C ALA A 99 -4.92 46.23 -11.90
N SER A 100 -4.43 46.36 -13.13
CA SER A 100 -5.23 46.33 -14.36
C SER A 100 -5.56 44.92 -14.83
N ARG A 101 -4.96 43.86 -14.25
CA ARG A 101 -5.14 42.47 -14.67
C ARG A 101 -5.64 41.61 -13.52
N THR A 102 -6.58 40.74 -13.83
CA THR A 102 -7.06 39.72 -12.88
C THR A 102 -6.16 38.48 -12.91
N PRO A 103 -6.10 37.68 -11.82
CA PRO A 103 -5.39 36.40 -11.80
C PRO A 103 -5.77 35.46 -12.95
N GLN A 104 -7.06 35.45 -13.30
CA GLN A 104 -7.58 34.63 -14.39
C GLN A 104 -7.06 35.10 -15.76
N GLU A 105 -7.08 36.41 -16.04
CA GLU A 105 -6.54 36.96 -17.29
C GLU A 105 -5.04 36.73 -17.42
N VAL A 106 -4.29 36.84 -16.31
CA VAL A 106 -2.86 36.57 -16.26
C VAL A 106 -2.57 35.10 -16.58
N MET A 107 -3.31 34.18 -15.96
CA MET A 107 -3.19 32.75 -16.24
C MET A 107 -3.51 32.44 -17.70
N ASP A 108 -4.67 32.89 -18.19
CA ASP A 108 -5.15 32.58 -19.55
C ASP A 108 -4.20 33.13 -20.61
N HIS A 109 -3.68 34.34 -20.40
CA HIS A 109 -2.68 34.94 -21.27
C HIS A 109 -1.37 34.16 -21.26
N TYR A 110 -0.82 33.84 -20.08
CA TYR A 110 0.42 33.09 -19.99
C TYR A 110 0.31 31.71 -20.65
N VAL A 111 -0.78 30.99 -20.37
CA VAL A 111 -1.04 29.66 -20.91
C VAL A 111 -1.24 29.71 -22.42
N SER A 112 -2.03 30.67 -22.94
CA SER A 112 -2.30 30.75 -24.38
C SER A 112 -1.07 31.19 -25.19
N MET A 113 -0.32 32.19 -24.72
CA MET A 113 0.76 32.81 -25.49
C MET A 113 2.11 32.13 -25.28
N TYR A 114 2.44 31.73 -24.04
CA TYR A 114 3.76 31.16 -23.71
C TYR A 114 3.75 29.64 -23.69
N ILE A 115 2.69 28.99 -23.19
CA ILE A 115 2.64 27.52 -23.08
C ILE A 115 2.10 26.86 -24.35
N HIS A 116 0.95 27.33 -24.85
CA HIS A 116 0.30 26.76 -26.04
C HIS A 116 0.58 27.54 -27.32
N GLY A 117 1.17 28.73 -27.20
CA GLY A 117 1.55 29.58 -28.31
C GLY A 117 2.82 29.10 -29.00
N ASN A 118 3.34 29.96 -29.88
CA ASN A 118 4.49 29.62 -30.71
C ASN A 118 5.77 29.38 -29.88
N LEU A 119 5.94 30.12 -28.77
CA LEU A 119 7.04 29.93 -27.83
C LEU A 119 7.02 28.53 -27.22
N GLY A 120 5.90 28.15 -26.61
CA GLY A 120 5.77 26.84 -25.97
C GLY A 120 5.96 25.70 -26.96
N LYS A 121 5.41 25.80 -28.17
CA LYS A 121 5.65 24.81 -29.24
C LYS A 121 7.11 24.67 -29.65
N ALA A 122 7.89 25.76 -29.58
CA ALA A 122 9.30 25.74 -29.92
C ALA A 122 10.21 25.30 -28.76
N CYS A 123 9.82 25.60 -27.52
CA CYS A 123 10.66 25.41 -26.34
C CYS A 123 10.31 24.15 -25.52
N ILE A 124 9.06 23.68 -25.58
CA ILE A 124 8.59 22.51 -24.83
C ILE A 124 8.72 21.27 -25.73
N PRO A 125 9.49 20.25 -25.35
CA PRO A 125 9.64 19.04 -26.15
C PRO A 125 8.33 18.24 -26.21
N ASP A 126 8.04 17.66 -27.38
CA ASP A 126 6.85 16.81 -27.59
C ASP A 126 6.75 15.63 -26.61
N ASN A 127 7.91 15.16 -26.13
CA ASN A 127 8.01 14.10 -25.13
C ASN A 127 8.58 14.69 -23.84
N ILE A 128 7.70 14.94 -22.88
CA ILE A 128 8.08 15.37 -21.53
C ILE A 128 8.46 14.11 -20.72
N PRO A 129 9.75 13.89 -20.40
CA PRO A 129 10.14 12.80 -19.52
C PRO A 129 9.48 13.00 -18.14
N ASN A 130 9.00 11.91 -17.53
CA ASN A 130 8.26 11.92 -16.26
C ASN A 130 6.95 12.70 -16.28
N ARG A 131 6.07 12.41 -17.25
CA ARG A 131 4.70 12.96 -17.29
C ARG A 131 4.00 12.76 -15.94
N VAL A 132 3.88 13.84 -15.17
CA VAL A 132 3.12 13.86 -13.92
C VAL A 132 1.67 13.61 -14.28
N THR A 133 1.11 12.52 -13.76
CA THR A 133 -0.29 12.18 -13.98
C THR A 133 -1.09 12.83 -12.87
N ASP A 134 -1.99 13.75 -13.23
CA ASP A 134 -2.95 14.31 -12.28
C ASP A 134 -3.94 13.22 -11.84
N HIS A 135 -3.97 12.95 -10.54
CA HIS A 135 -4.82 11.94 -9.91
C HIS A 135 -6.09 12.53 -9.29
N THR A 136 -6.29 13.84 -9.44
CA THR A 136 -7.36 14.62 -8.81
C THR A 136 -8.66 14.64 -9.63
N CYS A 137 -8.72 13.88 -10.73
CA CYS A 137 -9.90 13.86 -11.62
C CYS A 137 -10.97 12.82 -11.21
N PRO A 138 -12.27 13.18 -11.25
CA PRO A 138 -13.39 12.48 -10.60
C PRO A 138 -13.94 11.31 -11.44
N GLY A 139 -13.07 10.46 -11.99
CA GLY A 139 -13.46 9.29 -12.78
C GLY A 139 -14.00 8.11 -11.95
N GLY A 140 -14.54 8.35 -10.75
CA GLY A 140 -15.02 7.30 -9.83
C GLY A 140 -13.96 6.29 -9.37
N GLY A 141 -12.70 6.48 -9.76
CA GLY A 141 -11.57 5.72 -9.28
C GLY A 141 -11.09 6.23 -7.92
N PRO A 142 -10.30 5.44 -7.17
CA PRO A 142 -9.65 5.94 -5.97
C PRO A 142 -8.81 7.16 -6.34
N LEU A 143 -8.86 8.23 -5.54
CA LEU A 143 -8.14 9.51 -5.73
C LEU A 143 -6.61 9.37 -5.72
N SER A 144 -6.07 8.15 -5.80
CA SER A 144 -4.66 7.84 -5.90
C SER A 144 -4.47 6.49 -6.60
N PRO A 145 -3.90 6.45 -7.81
CA PRO A 145 -3.50 5.22 -8.50
C PRO A 145 -2.43 4.41 -7.78
N SER A 146 -1.78 4.99 -6.76
CA SER A 146 -0.90 4.29 -5.83
C SER A 146 -1.66 3.30 -4.94
N LEU A 147 -3.00 3.43 -4.82
CA LEU A 147 -3.89 2.45 -4.20
C LEU A 147 -4.19 1.32 -5.19
N THR A 148 -3.16 0.60 -5.64
CA THR A 148 -3.31 -0.53 -6.57
C THR A 148 -4.02 -1.74 -5.93
N THR A 149 -4.43 -1.64 -4.67
CA THR A 149 -5.17 -2.68 -3.96
C THR A 149 -6.13 -2.02 -2.97
N PRO A 150 -7.46 -2.18 -3.12
CA PRO A 150 -8.41 -1.79 -2.09
C PRO A 150 -8.04 -2.53 -0.81
N LEU A 151 -7.56 -1.80 0.19
CA LEU A 151 -7.24 -2.39 1.48
C LEU A 151 -8.56 -2.84 2.14
N PRO A 152 -8.57 -3.98 2.85
CA PRO A 152 -9.76 -4.41 3.57
C PRO A 152 -10.23 -3.29 4.51
N PRO A 153 -11.52 -2.93 4.52
CA PRO A 153 -12.04 -1.91 5.41
C PRO A 153 -11.71 -2.25 6.86
N MET A 154 -11.19 -1.27 7.61
CA MET A 154 -11.01 -1.42 9.04
C MET A 154 -12.37 -1.40 9.73
N ASP A 155 -12.60 -2.30 10.69
CA ASP A 155 -13.81 -2.31 11.52
C ASP A 155 -13.76 -1.16 12.53
N ILE A 156 -14.24 0.01 12.12
CA ILE A 156 -14.30 1.25 12.91
C ILE A 156 -15.66 1.92 12.66
N SER A 157 -16.32 2.38 13.73
CA SER A 157 -17.55 3.18 13.60
C SER A 157 -17.25 4.63 13.19
N VAL A 158 -18.24 5.35 12.68
CA VAL A 158 -18.07 6.75 12.25
C VAL A 158 -17.56 7.65 13.39
N ALA A 159 -18.02 7.42 14.63
CA ALA A 159 -17.56 8.17 15.79
C ALA A 159 -16.08 7.87 16.14
N GLU A 160 -15.68 6.60 16.07
CA GLU A 160 -14.28 6.19 16.30
C GLU A 160 -13.36 6.70 15.17
N GLN A 161 -13.87 6.76 13.94
CA GLN A 161 -13.17 7.34 12.80
C GLN A 161 -12.85 8.82 13.05
N GLN A 162 -13.85 9.61 13.48
CA GLN A 162 -13.67 11.01 13.83
C GLN A 162 -12.71 11.19 15.00
N GLN A 163 -12.80 10.34 16.03
CA GLN A 163 -11.89 10.40 17.17
C GLN A 163 -10.44 10.14 16.79
N LEU A 164 -10.19 9.28 15.81
CA LEU A 164 -8.85 8.97 15.30
C LEU A 164 -8.40 9.95 14.20
N GLY A 165 -9.28 10.82 13.69
CA GLY A 165 -9.02 11.61 12.48
C GLY A 165 -8.72 10.71 11.27
N TYR A 166 -9.27 9.50 11.20
CA TYR A 166 -8.95 8.54 10.15
C TYR A 166 -9.81 8.78 8.90
N MET A 167 -9.20 8.66 7.72
CA MET A 167 -9.82 8.86 6.40
C MET A 167 -9.82 7.54 5.61
N PRO A 168 -10.89 6.71 5.70
CA PRO A 168 -10.92 5.34 5.18
C PRO A 168 -10.67 5.22 3.68
N LEU A 169 -11.12 6.20 2.88
CA LEU A 169 -10.94 6.19 1.42
C LEU A 169 -9.51 6.52 0.98
N ARG A 170 -8.72 7.11 1.89
CA ARG A 170 -7.32 7.49 1.66
C ARG A 170 -6.34 6.61 2.41
N ASP A 171 -6.81 5.88 3.41
CA ASP A 171 -5.96 5.14 4.35
C ASP A 171 -4.97 6.07 5.09
N ASP A 172 -5.43 7.29 5.39
CA ASP A 172 -4.66 8.36 6.03
C ASP A 172 -5.27 8.80 7.36
N TYR A 173 -4.44 9.41 8.20
CA TYR A 173 -4.86 10.09 9.42
C TYR A 173 -4.68 11.60 9.24
N GLU A 174 -5.53 12.40 9.87
CA GLU A 174 -5.39 13.87 9.92
C GLU A 174 -4.03 14.26 10.53
N ILE A 175 -3.62 13.53 11.58
CA ILE A 175 -2.33 13.69 12.22
C ILE A 175 -1.55 12.39 12.04
N GLU A 176 -0.57 12.45 11.13
CA GLU A 176 0.29 11.33 10.82
C GLU A 176 1.44 11.16 11.84
N PHE A 177 2.02 9.97 11.87
CA PHE A 177 3.27 9.75 12.58
C PHE A 177 4.38 10.63 11.97
N ASP A 178 5.09 11.36 12.83
CA ASP A 178 6.08 12.38 12.44
C ASP A 178 5.48 13.40 11.46
N HIS A 179 4.45 14.12 11.94
CA HIS A 179 3.72 15.16 11.17
C HIS A 179 4.64 16.30 10.69
N GLU A 180 5.80 16.45 11.31
CA GLU A 180 6.78 17.49 10.98
C GLU A 180 7.79 17.03 9.91
N ALA A 181 7.62 15.84 9.33
CA ALA A 181 8.53 15.32 8.31
C ALA A 181 8.62 16.25 7.09
N GLU A 182 7.49 16.85 6.72
CA GLU A 182 7.31 17.75 5.59
C GLU A 182 8.13 19.04 5.75
N LYS A 183 8.44 19.48 6.99
CA LYS A 183 9.34 20.62 7.25
C LYS A 183 10.74 20.42 6.67
N LEU A 184 11.18 19.18 6.51
CA LEU A 184 12.50 18.86 5.94
C LEU A 184 12.59 19.27 4.47
N ILE A 185 11.46 19.30 3.77
CA ILE A 185 11.41 19.58 2.33
C ILE A 185 10.68 20.89 2.01
N SER A 186 10.00 21.51 2.97
CA SER A 186 9.15 22.69 2.73
C SER A 186 9.90 23.91 2.20
N GLY A 187 11.21 24.02 2.50
CA GLY A 187 12.06 25.11 2.02
C GLY A 187 12.97 24.74 0.84
N LEU A 188 12.83 23.55 0.26
CA LEU A 188 13.64 23.13 -0.87
C LEU A 188 13.13 23.79 -2.17
N SER A 189 13.95 24.65 -2.77
CA SER A 189 13.79 25.08 -4.16
C SER A 189 14.74 24.30 -5.07
N VAL A 190 14.33 24.05 -6.31
CA VAL A 190 15.18 23.42 -7.34
C VAL A 190 15.46 24.47 -8.40
N ASN A 191 16.72 24.89 -8.53
CA ASN A 191 17.11 25.89 -9.52
C ASN A 191 18.01 25.27 -10.59
N TYR A 192 18.08 25.89 -11.76
CA TYR A 192 18.85 25.37 -12.89
C TYR A 192 20.35 25.66 -12.77
N ASP A 193 20.72 26.62 -11.94
CA ASP A 193 22.08 27.08 -11.65
C ASP A 193 22.64 26.53 -10.32
N ASP A 194 21.91 25.62 -9.66
CA ASP A 194 22.36 24.94 -8.45
C ASP A 194 23.70 24.22 -8.71
N GLU A 195 24.68 24.43 -7.81
CA GLU A 195 25.95 23.70 -7.87
C GLU A 195 25.75 22.21 -7.50
N ASP A 196 26.63 21.33 -7.98
CA ASP A 196 26.55 19.88 -7.72
C ASP A 196 26.43 19.55 -6.21
N VAL A 197 27.13 20.31 -5.36
CA VAL A 197 27.08 20.15 -3.90
C VAL A 197 25.69 20.49 -3.35
N GLU A 198 25.05 21.53 -3.87
CA GLU A 198 23.69 21.91 -3.48
C GLU A 198 22.68 20.86 -3.95
N ILE A 199 22.82 20.37 -5.19
CA ILE A 199 21.98 19.30 -5.73
C ILE A 199 22.08 18.05 -4.85
N GLU A 200 23.30 17.65 -4.45
CA GLU A 200 23.50 16.50 -3.55
C GLU A 200 22.89 16.74 -2.16
N MET A 201 23.04 17.94 -1.60
CA MET A 201 22.41 18.31 -0.33
C MET A 201 20.89 18.19 -0.41
N LYS A 202 20.27 18.73 -1.47
CA LYS A 202 18.81 18.67 -1.69
C LYS A 202 18.34 17.22 -1.84
N ARG A 203 19.09 16.39 -2.56
CA ARG A 203 18.83 14.94 -2.67
C ARG A 203 18.89 14.22 -1.32
N ALA A 204 19.85 14.57 -0.46
CA ALA A 204 19.96 13.99 0.87
C ALA A 204 18.75 14.33 1.76
N HIS A 205 18.25 15.57 1.71
CA HIS A 205 17.03 15.98 2.40
C HIS A 205 15.81 15.18 1.92
N VAL A 206 15.64 15.03 0.60
CA VAL A 206 14.57 14.22 0.02
C VAL A 206 14.70 12.75 0.45
N ASP A 207 15.89 12.18 0.44
CA ASP A 207 16.12 10.79 0.85
C ASP A 207 15.81 10.57 2.34
N MET A 208 16.17 11.54 3.20
CA MET A 208 15.76 11.55 4.61
C MET A 208 14.23 11.61 4.76
N TYR A 209 13.53 12.45 4.00
CA TYR A 209 12.06 12.51 4.00
C TYR A 209 11.44 11.19 3.54
N VAL A 210 11.96 10.57 2.47
CA VAL A 210 11.50 9.26 1.98
C VAL A 210 11.66 8.18 3.05
N ARG A 211 12.75 8.18 3.83
CA ARG A 211 12.90 7.24 4.95
C ARG A 211 11.81 7.44 6.01
N LYS A 212 11.48 8.69 6.34
CA LYS A 212 10.38 9.00 7.27
C LYS A 212 9.04 8.49 6.73
N LEU A 213 8.75 8.70 5.44
CA LEU A 213 7.54 8.19 4.80
C LEU A 213 7.44 6.65 4.82
N ARG A 214 8.54 5.95 4.54
CA ARG A 214 8.58 4.48 4.62
C ARG A 214 8.25 3.98 6.02
N GLU A 215 8.77 4.65 7.03
CA GLU A 215 8.59 4.29 8.43
C GLU A 215 7.19 4.67 8.95
N ARG A 216 6.59 5.75 8.43
CA ARG A 216 5.16 6.08 8.58
C ARG A 216 4.28 4.97 7.99
N GLN A 217 4.54 4.57 6.75
CA GLN A 217 3.79 3.48 6.11
C GLN A 217 3.96 2.14 6.84
N ARG A 218 5.17 1.83 7.30
CA ARG A 218 5.43 0.61 8.08
C ARG A 218 4.59 0.56 9.36
N ARG A 219 4.45 1.68 10.08
CA ARG A 219 3.58 1.76 11.27
C ARG A 219 2.11 1.53 10.92
N LYS A 220 1.60 2.15 9.84
CA LYS A 220 0.23 1.92 9.37
C LYS A 220 -0.03 0.44 9.08
N ASN A 221 0.90 -0.19 8.35
CA ASN A 221 0.81 -1.61 8.03
C ASN A 221 0.77 -2.46 9.31
N ILE A 222 1.68 -2.22 10.28
CA ILE A 222 1.67 -2.95 11.56
C ILE A 222 0.36 -2.73 12.32
N ALA A 223 -0.14 -1.50 12.40
CA ALA A 223 -1.39 -1.20 13.09
C ALA A 223 -2.58 -1.98 12.51
N ARG A 224 -2.61 -2.12 11.18
CA ARG A 224 -3.63 -2.91 10.47
C ARG A 224 -3.41 -4.41 10.58
N ASP A 225 -2.22 -4.87 10.22
CA ASP A 225 -1.87 -6.28 10.14
C ASP A 225 -2.09 -6.97 11.48
N TYR A 226 -1.82 -6.29 12.59
CA TYR A 226 -2.00 -6.83 13.94
C TYR A 226 -3.32 -6.40 14.61
N ASN A 227 -4.24 -5.81 13.85
CA ASN A 227 -5.56 -5.36 14.31
C ASN A 227 -5.51 -4.49 15.58
N LEU A 228 -4.50 -3.62 15.66
CA LEU A 228 -4.20 -2.84 16.86
C LEU A 228 -5.21 -1.70 17.08
N VAL A 229 -5.84 -1.20 16.02
CA VAL A 229 -6.81 -0.10 16.12
C VAL A 229 -8.10 -0.52 16.83
N PRO A 230 -8.78 -1.62 16.45
CA PRO A 230 -9.87 -2.17 17.25
C PRO A 230 -9.49 -2.53 18.68
N ALA A 231 -8.27 -3.06 18.89
CA ALA A 231 -7.75 -3.38 20.22
C ALA A 231 -7.58 -2.12 21.08
N PHE A 232 -7.06 -1.03 20.51
CA PHE A 232 -6.93 0.29 21.14
C PHE A 232 -8.29 0.87 21.54
N LEU A 233 -9.29 0.75 20.66
CA LEU A 233 -10.68 1.16 20.91
C LEU A 233 -11.41 0.24 21.92
N GLY A 234 -10.75 -0.82 22.39
CA GLY A 234 -11.27 -1.72 23.42
C GLY A 234 -12.33 -2.70 22.94
N LYS A 235 -12.46 -2.93 21.62
CA LYS A 235 -13.42 -3.89 21.06
C LYS A 235 -13.20 -5.30 21.60
N ASP A 236 -11.94 -5.72 21.77
CA ASP A 236 -11.58 -7.02 22.36
C ASP A 236 -12.05 -7.20 23.82
N LYS A 237 -12.13 -6.10 24.59
CA LYS A 237 -12.60 -6.13 25.98
C LYS A 237 -14.13 -6.20 26.04
N LYS A 238 -14.81 -5.39 25.21
CA LYS A 238 -16.27 -5.40 25.08
C LYS A 238 -16.79 -6.76 24.58
N GLU A 239 -16.07 -7.41 23.66
CA GLU A 239 -16.41 -8.77 23.22
C GLU A 239 -16.22 -9.80 24.34
N LYS A 240 -15.09 -9.77 25.06
CA LYS A 240 -14.84 -10.65 26.22
C LYS A 240 -15.85 -10.47 27.36
N GLU A 241 -16.38 -9.27 27.56
CA GLU A 241 -17.43 -8.99 28.55
C GLU A 241 -18.79 -9.50 28.10
N ARG A 242 -19.14 -9.35 26.82
CA ARG A 242 -20.37 -9.94 26.23
C ARG A 242 -20.38 -11.46 26.24
N GLU A 243 -19.21 -12.10 26.18
CA GLU A 243 -19.06 -13.55 26.21
C GLU A 243 -19.07 -14.18 27.62
N ARG A 244 -19.05 -13.39 28.70
CA ARG A 244 -19.19 -13.92 30.07
C ARG A 244 -20.66 -14.30 30.34
N PRO A 245 -20.97 -15.56 30.69
CA PRO A 245 -22.33 -15.96 31.03
C PRO A 245 -22.64 -15.49 32.46
N GLY A 246 -23.23 -14.30 32.58
CA GLY A 246 -23.71 -13.77 33.86
C GLY A 246 -23.58 -12.25 33.94
N GLY A 247 -24.57 -11.55 33.38
CA GLY A 247 -24.68 -10.09 33.46
C GLY A 247 -26.10 -9.65 33.13
N THR A 248 -26.98 -9.70 34.12
CA THR A 248 -28.31 -9.09 34.11
C THR A 248 -28.19 -7.57 34.17
N GLY A 249 -28.93 -6.87 33.30
CA GLY A 249 -29.16 -5.42 33.34
C GLY A 249 -28.97 -4.81 31.96
N GLY A 250 -29.87 -4.03 31.39
CA GLY A 250 -31.16 -3.49 31.80
C GLY A 250 -31.67 -2.67 30.61
N VAL A 251 -32.99 -2.60 30.47
CA VAL A 251 -33.69 -1.90 29.39
C VAL A 251 -33.38 -0.40 29.42
N GLY A 252 -33.15 0.21 28.25
CA GLY A 252 -33.04 1.66 28.08
C GLY A 252 -33.38 2.07 26.64
N SER A 253 -34.57 2.66 26.49
CA SER A 253 -35.15 3.19 25.24
C SER A 253 -34.60 4.58 24.91
N GLY A 254 -34.53 4.94 23.62
CA GLY A 254 -34.39 6.35 23.20
C GLY A 254 -33.92 6.60 21.76
N GLY A 255 -34.86 6.80 20.83
CA GLY A 255 -34.91 8.01 19.97
C GLY A 255 -34.02 8.16 18.71
N THR A 256 -34.66 7.93 17.54
CA THR A 256 -34.73 8.80 16.33
C THR A 256 -33.49 9.17 15.49
N GLY A 257 -33.54 8.77 14.21
CA GLY A 257 -33.52 9.68 13.04
C GLY A 257 -32.20 9.90 12.30
N GLY A 258 -32.08 9.42 11.06
CA GLY A 258 -31.02 9.82 10.12
C GLY A 258 -30.90 8.92 8.89
N THR A 259 -31.57 9.31 7.80
CA THR A 259 -31.44 8.73 6.46
C THR A 259 -30.06 8.99 5.86
N GLY A 260 -29.39 7.97 5.31
CA GLY A 260 -28.13 8.13 4.59
C GLY A 260 -27.61 6.83 3.96
N LEU A 261 -27.79 6.75 2.64
CA LEU A 261 -27.19 5.87 1.62
C LEU A 261 -26.33 4.66 2.04
N THR A 262 -26.80 3.50 1.57
CA THR A 262 -26.18 2.18 1.65
C THR A 262 -24.90 2.08 0.82
N VAL A 263 -23.78 1.78 1.47
CA VAL A 263 -22.62 1.13 0.85
C VAL A 263 -22.53 -0.27 1.43
N ALA A 264 -22.41 -1.27 0.55
CA ALA A 264 -22.56 -2.69 0.82
C ALA A 264 -21.79 -3.15 2.06
N ALA A 265 -22.54 -3.58 3.08
CA ALA A 265 -22.00 -4.25 4.25
C ALA A 265 -21.39 -5.59 3.84
N ALA A 266 -20.08 -5.75 4.03
CA ALA A 266 -19.46 -7.06 4.07
C ALA A 266 -20.16 -7.88 5.16
N SER A 267 -20.72 -9.02 4.76
CA SER A 267 -21.44 -9.95 5.63
C SER A 267 -20.55 -10.39 6.81
N SER A 268 -20.77 -9.84 8.00
CA SER A 268 -20.21 -10.40 9.23
C SER A 268 -20.98 -11.68 9.56
N ALA A 269 -20.36 -12.82 9.26
CA ALA A 269 -20.89 -14.11 9.67
C ALA A 269 -21.09 -14.12 11.20
N PRO A 270 -22.18 -14.72 11.72
CA PRO A 270 -22.43 -14.77 13.15
C PRO A 270 -21.28 -15.49 13.86
N LYS A 271 -20.52 -14.75 14.69
CA LYS A 271 -19.38 -15.27 15.46
C LYS A 271 -19.86 -16.43 16.33
N ARG A 272 -19.34 -17.63 16.06
CA ARG A 272 -19.62 -18.85 16.86
C ARG A 272 -19.11 -18.65 18.28
N LYS A 273 -19.90 -19.06 19.28
CA LYS A 273 -19.48 -19.03 20.69
C LYS A 273 -18.23 -19.90 20.86
N ILE A 274 -17.14 -19.27 21.29
CA ILE A 274 -15.84 -19.94 21.50
C ILE A 274 -15.99 -20.92 22.68
N ILE A 275 -15.81 -22.21 22.40
CA ILE A 275 -15.87 -23.26 23.42
C ILE A 275 -14.58 -23.21 24.27
N LYS A 276 -14.64 -23.60 25.55
CA LYS A 276 -13.48 -23.59 26.48
C LYS A 276 -12.21 -24.21 25.86
N GLU A 277 -12.39 -25.30 25.12
CA GLU A 277 -11.32 -26.00 24.41
C GLU A 277 -10.68 -25.16 23.28
N GLU A 278 -11.48 -24.42 22.52
CA GLU A 278 -11.00 -23.52 21.47
C GLU A 278 -10.19 -22.37 22.07
N ARG A 279 -10.59 -21.84 23.22
CA ARG A 279 -9.87 -20.78 23.92
C ARG A 279 -8.49 -21.23 24.40
N GLU A 280 -8.38 -22.45 24.93
CA GLU A 280 -7.10 -23.04 25.33
C GLU A 280 -6.20 -23.30 24.11
N GLN A 281 -6.77 -23.75 23.00
CA GLN A 281 -6.02 -23.94 21.75
C GLN A 281 -5.49 -22.62 21.20
N ARG A 282 -6.32 -21.56 21.21
CA ARG A 282 -5.92 -20.21 20.79
C ARG A 282 -4.78 -19.66 21.66
N ALA A 283 -4.81 -19.94 22.96
CA ALA A 283 -3.72 -19.57 23.87
C ALA A 283 -2.40 -20.28 23.53
N LYS A 284 -2.45 -21.57 23.16
CA LYS A 284 -1.27 -22.34 22.73
C LYS A 284 -0.68 -21.83 21.42
N LEU A 285 -1.53 -21.34 20.52
CA LEU A 285 -1.12 -20.83 19.20
C LEU A 285 -0.69 -19.36 19.22
N ARG A 286 -0.86 -18.66 20.35
CA ARG A 286 -0.52 -17.24 20.51
C ARG A 286 0.91 -16.86 20.07
N PRO A 287 1.96 -17.67 20.26
CA PRO A 287 3.30 -17.35 19.76
C PRO A 287 3.36 -17.18 18.22
N LEU A 288 2.48 -17.84 17.46
CA LEU A 288 2.43 -17.70 16.00
C LEU A 288 1.98 -16.30 15.56
N CYS A 289 1.25 -15.58 16.42
CA CYS A 289 0.87 -14.19 16.16
C CYS A 289 2.06 -13.23 16.06
N GLN A 290 3.30 -13.66 16.32
CA GLN A 290 4.51 -12.85 16.08
C GLN A 290 4.96 -12.87 14.62
N PHE A 291 4.51 -13.87 13.85
CA PHE A 291 4.99 -14.14 12.50
C PHE A 291 3.87 -14.09 11.45
N MET A 292 2.63 -13.90 11.88
CA MET A 292 1.44 -13.90 11.04
C MET A 292 0.63 -12.64 11.30
N ALA A 293 0.07 -12.05 10.24
CA ALA A 293 -0.94 -11.01 10.40
C ALA A 293 -2.18 -11.59 11.10
N HIS A 294 -2.94 -10.74 11.77
CA HIS A 294 -4.16 -11.08 12.50
C HIS A 294 -5.12 -11.88 11.61
N ARG A 295 -5.39 -11.40 10.39
CA ARG A 295 -6.28 -12.10 9.45
C ARG A 295 -5.77 -13.50 9.10
N GLU A 296 -4.48 -13.64 8.83
CA GLU A 296 -3.87 -14.94 8.51
C GLU A 296 -3.95 -15.90 9.70
N PHE A 297 -3.75 -15.38 10.91
CA PHE A 297 -3.88 -16.17 12.13
C PHE A 297 -5.33 -16.64 12.37
N GLU A 298 -6.32 -15.77 12.15
CA GLU A 298 -7.74 -16.14 12.23
C GLU A 298 -8.10 -17.21 11.19
N ASP A 299 -7.70 -17.02 9.93
CA ASP A 299 -7.92 -17.99 8.85
C ASP A 299 -7.25 -19.34 9.17
N PHE A 300 -6.04 -19.32 9.70
CA PHE A 300 -5.32 -20.52 10.14
C PHE A 300 -6.07 -21.24 11.27
N PHE A 301 -6.50 -20.49 12.29
CA PHE A 301 -7.24 -21.04 13.42
C PHE A 301 -8.56 -21.70 12.98
N ASP A 302 -9.33 -21.01 12.13
CA ASP A 302 -10.58 -21.52 11.57
C ASP A 302 -10.36 -22.76 10.70
N ASN A 303 -9.29 -22.77 9.89
CA ASN A 303 -8.92 -23.92 9.08
C ASN A 303 -8.52 -25.13 9.95
N MET A 304 -7.78 -24.93 11.05
CA MET A 304 -7.48 -26.01 12.00
C MET A 304 -8.75 -26.59 12.63
N HIS A 305 -9.69 -25.75 13.04
CA HIS A 305 -10.96 -26.20 13.58
C HIS A 305 -11.76 -27.00 12.54
N LYS A 306 -11.88 -26.46 11.32
CA LYS A 306 -12.55 -27.09 10.19
C LYS A 306 -11.93 -28.45 9.86
N GLU A 307 -10.60 -28.54 9.85
CA GLU A 307 -9.88 -29.80 9.66
C GLU A 307 -10.24 -30.82 10.74
N ARG A 308 -10.25 -30.42 12.01
CA ARG A 308 -10.62 -31.31 13.13
C ARG A 308 -12.04 -31.86 12.99
N VAL A 309 -12.99 -30.98 12.65
CA VAL A 309 -14.40 -31.36 12.40
C VAL A 309 -14.50 -32.32 11.22
N LEU A 310 -13.83 -32.03 10.12
CA LEU A 310 -13.81 -32.90 8.93
C LEU A 310 -13.19 -34.26 9.25
N ARG A 311 -12.06 -34.31 9.97
CA ARG A 311 -11.45 -35.57 10.42
C ARG A 311 -12.38 -36.39 11.31
N ALA A 312 -13.12 -35.74 12.21
CA ALA A 312 -14.11 -36.42 13.04
C ALA A 312 -15.25 -36.97 12.17
N LYS A 313 -15.77 -36.19 11.22
CA LYS A 313 -16.82 -36.62 10.30
C LYS A 313 -16.35 -37.76 9.39
N VAL A 314 -15.13 -37.74 8.89
CA VAL A 314 -14.55 -38.84 8.11
C VAL A 314 -14.49 -40.12 8.95
N ARG A 315 -14.04 -40.05 10.21
CA ARG A 315 -14.03 -41.23 11.11
C ARG A 315 -15.43 -41.77 11.39
N GLU A 316 -16.41 -40.88 11.55
CA GLU A 316 -17.83 -41.23 11.71
C GLU A 316 -18.35 -41.95 10.46
N LEU A 317 -18.15 -41.39 9.27
CA LEU A 317 -18.57 -42.00 8.00
C LEU A 317 -17.87 -43.35 7.75
N GLN A 318 -16.59 -43.47 8.07
CA GLN A 318 -15.86 -44.75 8.01
C GLN A 318 -16.43 -45.78 9.01
N ARG A 319 -16.92 -45.35 10.16
CA ARG A 319 -17.61 -46.24 11.12
C ARG A 319 -18.94 -46.71 10.54
N TYR A 320 -19.72 -45.83 9.92
CA TYR A 320 -20.96 -46.22 9.25
C TYR A 320 -20.72 -47.28 8.19
N ARG A 321 -19.73 -47.08 7.31
CA ARG A 321 -19.37 -48.09 6.30
C ARG A 321 -18.95 -49.43 6.90
N ARG A 322 -18.17 -49.43 7.99
CA ARG A 322 -17.78 -50.67 8.69
C ARG A 322 -18.96 -51.43 9.31
N ASN A 323 -20.06 -50.75 9.60
CA ASN A 323 -21.27 -51.34 10.15
C ASN A 323 -22.36 -51.57 9.08
N GLY A 324 -21.99 -51.54 7.80
CA GLY A 324 -22.89 -51.87 6.70
C GLY A 324 -23.86 -50.76 6.29
N ILE A 325 -23.71 -49.55 6.83
CA ILE A 325 -24.54 -48.40 6.47
C ILE A 325 -23.99 -47.81 5.17
N THR A 326 -24.83 -47.76 4.15
CA THR A 326 -24.43 -47.30 2.81
C THR A 326 -25.05 -45.98 2.42
N ARG A 327 -26.11 -45.55 3.13
CA ARG A 327 -26.83 -44.30 2.89
C ARG A 327 -26.86 -43.41 4.14
N LEU A 328 -26.95 -42.09 3.96
CA LEU A 328 -26.87 -41.12 5.05
C LEU A 328 -28.16 -41.07 5.90
N ASP A 329 -29.32 -41.34 5.30
CA ASP A 329 -30.61 -41.46 5.97
C ASP A 329 -30.62 -42.60 7.01
N GLU A 330 -30.01 -43.74 6.69
CA GLU A 330 -29.83 -44.88 7.59
C GLU A 330 -28.96 -44.57 8.82
N SER A 331 -28.12 -43.53 8.77
CA SER A 331 -27.21 -43.18 9.88
C SER A 331 -27.95 -42.71 11.13
N VAL A 332 -29.11 -42.06 10.98
CA VAL A 332 -29.89 -41.51 12.09
C VAL A 332 -30.44 -42.64 12.96
N GLU A 333 -30.97 -43.69 12.34
CA GLU A 333 -31.49 -44.86 13.06
C GLU A 333 -30.38 -45.64 13.75
N TYR A 334 -29.23 -45.79 13.09
CA TYR A 334 -28.05 -46.42 13.67
C TYR A 334 -27.51 -45.65 14.89
N GLU A 335 -27.41 -44.33 14.81
CA GLU A 335 -27.00 -43.47 15.93
C GLU A 335 -27.97 -43.60 17.11
N ALA A 336 -29.28 -43.55 16.85
CA ALA A 336 -30.31 -43.72 17.87
C ALA A 336 -30.24 -45.11 18.54
N ALA A 337 -30.04 -46.16 17.76
CA ALA A 337 -29.85 -47.52 18.27
C ALA A 337 -28.56 -47.67 19.07
N ARG A 338 -27.45 -47.07 18.62
CA ARG A 338 -26.17 -47.04 19.33
C ARG A 338 -26.28 -46.30 20.66
N HIS A 339 -26.89 -45.11 20.67
CA HIS A 339 -27.08 -44.33 21.89
C HIS A 339 -27.95 -45.08 22.92
N LYS A 340 -29.01 -45.76 22.47
CA LYS A 340 -29.81 -46.65 23.33
C LYS A 340 -28.98 -47.81 23.91
N ARG A 341 -28.06 -48.40 23.13
CA ARG A 341 -27.15 -49.46 23.60
C ARG A 341 -26.13 -48.94 24.63
N GLU A 342 -25.51 -47.79 24.39
CA GLU A 342 -24.55 -47.20 25.34
C GLU A 342 -25.24 -46.80 26.65
N LYS A 343 -26.40 -46.14 26.61
CA LYS A 343 -27.18 -45.78 27.81
C LYS A 343 -27.61 -46.99 28.64
N ARG A 344 -27.95 -48.12 27.99
CA ARG A 344 -28.25 -49.39 28.68
C ARG A 344 -27.00 -49.99 29.34
N LYS A 345 -25.83 -49.88 28.70
CA LYS A 345 -24.55 -50.36 29.24
C LYS A 345 -24.09 -49.52 30.43
N GLU A 346 -24.26 -48.21 30.36
CA GLU A 346 -23.95 -47.26 31.42
C GLU A 346 -24.84 -47.50 32.65
N ASN A 347 -26.16 -47.59 32.47
CA ASN A 347 -27.12 -47.94 33.54
C ASN A 347 -26.86 -49.30 34.18
N LYS A 348 -26.35 -50.28 33.42
CA LYS A 348 -25.97 -51.61 33.95
C LYS A 348 -24.67 -51.54 34.77
N SER A 349 -23.75 -50.63 34.44
CA SER A 349 -22.54 -50.40 35.22
C SER A 349 -22.83 -49.69 36.54
N SER A 350 -23.75 -48.71 36.55
CA SER A 350 -24.15 -47.98 37.76
C SER A 350 -24.92 -48.86 38.75
N LYS A 351 -25.63 -49.88 38.26
CA LYS A 351 -26.42 -50.82 39.09
C LYS A 351 -25.58 -51.92 39.76
N ARG A 352 -24.30 -52.06 39.39
CA ARG A 352 -23.34 -52.99 40.02
C ARG A 352 -22.55 -52.37 41.19
N GLY A 353 -22.70 -51.07 41.45
CA GLY A 353 -21.99 -50.35 42.51
C GLY A 353 -22.72 -50.20 43.85
N SER A 354 -23.91 -50.80 44.02
CA SER A 354 -24.70 -50.70 45.25
C SER A 354 -25.24 -52.07 45.66
N GLY A 355 -24.52 -52.74 46.56
CA GLY A 355 -24.96 -54.02 47.12
C GLY A 355 -23.87 -54.80 47.87
N GLY A 356 -23.82 -54.60 49.19
CA GLY A 356 -23.51 -55.66 50.17
C GLY A 356 -22.04 -55.89 50.56
N GLY A 357 -21.70 -55.56 51.81
CA GLY A 357 -20.42 -55.85 52.45
C GLY A 357 -20.44 -56.96 53.50
N GLY A 358 -19.29 -57.09 54.19
CA GLY A 358 -18.99 -57.99 55.33
C GLY A 358 -18.15 -59.18 54.87
N GLY A 359 -16.86 -59.36 55.17
CA GLY A 359 -16.06 -59.24 56.41
C GLY A 359 -15.36 -60.61 56.58
N LEU A 360 -14.18 -60.85 57.16
CA LEU A 360 -13.12 -60.12 57.86
C LEU A 360 -11.93 -61.11 58.04
N GLY A 361 -10.71 -60.57 58.26
CA GLY A 361 -9.51 -61.27 58.76
C GLY A 361 -8.39 -61.33 57.72
N GLY A 362 -7.38 -60.45 57.67
CA GLY A 362 -6.46 -59.99 58.74
C GLY A 362 -5.17 -60.82 58.60
N SER A 363 -3.97 -60.31 58.28
CA SER A 363 -3.23 -59.23 58.94
C SER A 363 -1.91 -58.95 58.18
N SER A 364 -1.54 -57.66 58.09
CA SER A 364 -0.20 -57.04 58.15
C SER A 364 0.94 -57.50 57.20
N GLY A 365 1.70 -56.64 56.54
CA GLY A 365 1.77 -55.19 56.53
C GLY A 365 2.98 -54.68 55.70
N ILE A 366 2.93 -53.37 55.42
CA ILE A 366 4.03 -52.42 55.15
C ILE A 366 4.65 -52.35 53.74
N GLY A 367 4.52 -51.14 53.17
CA GLY A 367 5.35 -50.54 52.10
C GLY A 367 4.82 -50.81 50.68
N GLY A 368 4.44 -49.86 49.83
CA GLY A 368 4.79 -48.45 49.72
C GLY A 368 5.30 -48.19 48.30
N GLY A 369 4.45 -47.67 47.40
CA GLY A 369 4.86 -46.91 46.21
C GLY A 369 5.00 -47.65 44.87
N GLY A 370 4.07 -47.36 43.95
CA GLY A 370 4.40 -46.90 42.60
C GLY A 370 4.63 -47.93 41.47
N THR A 371 3.57 -48.19 40.71
CA THR A 371 3.48 -48.13 39.22
C THR A 371 4.64 -48.69 38.36
N GLY A 372 4.47 -49.57 37.38
CA GLY A 372 3.30 -50.11 36.70
C GLY A 372 3.78 -50.96 35.52
N ALA A 373 3.13 -52.11 35.34
CA ALA A 373 3.42 -53.08 34.29
C ALA A 373 2.68 -52.72 32.99
N ALA A 374 3.30 -53.04 31.85
CA ALA A 374 2.60 -53.37 30.62
C ALA A 374 3.45 -54.34 29.78
N GLY A 375 3.31 -55.65 30.05
CA GLY A 375 3.46 -56.73 29.05
C GLY A 375 2.06 -57.33 28.85
N GLY A 376 1.64 -57.82 27.70
CA GLY A 376 2.37 -58.46 26.62
C GLY A 376 1.68 -59.80 26.34
N GLY A 377 1.39 -60.11 25.08
CA GLY A 377 0.89 -61.42 24.62
C GLY A 377 -0.40 -61.33 23.79
N THR A 378 -0.34 -61.25 22.44
CA THR A 378 -0.25 -62.36 21.46
C THR A 378 -1.54 -63.20 21.35
N GLY A 379 -2.11 -63.51 20.18
CA GLY A 379 -1.70 -63.29 18.79
C GLY A 379 -2.77 -63.82 17.82
N GLY A 380 -2.48 -63.73 16.51
CA GLY A 380 -3.23 -64.42 15.46
C GLY A 380 -3.50 -63.56 14.22
N GLY A 381 -2.58 -63.56 13.25
CA GLY A 381 -2.80 -62.96 11.94
C GLY A 381 -1.53 -62.94 11.09
N GLY A 382 -1.44 -63.84 10.12
CA GLY A 382 -0.32 -63.89 9.18
C GLY A 382 -0.79 -64.32 7.79
N ALA A 383 -0.74 -63.40 6.83
CA ALA A 383 -0.56 -63.67 5.40
C ALA A 383 -0.19 -62.35 4.69
N GLY A 384 1.07 -62.25 4.22
CA GLY A 384 1.48 -61.37 3.12
C GLY A 384 1.89 -59.93 3.45
N ALA A 385 2.92 -59.74 4.28
CA ALA A 385 3.62 -58.46 4.39
C ALA A 385 4.67 -58.33 3.27
N ILE A 386 4.53 -57.30 2.44
CA ILE A 386 5.63 -56.76 1.63
C ILE A 386 6.54 -56.02 2.62
N LYS A 387 7.81 -56.43 2.69
CA LYS A 387 8.88 -55.76 3.44
C LYS A 387 8.93 -54.29 3.02
N GLU A 388 8.71 -53.36 3.95
CA GLU A 388 9.34 -52.04 3.86
C GLU A 388 10.79 -52.20 4.33
N GLU A 389 11.71 -52.16 3.38
CA GLU A 389 13.12 -51.91 3.64
C GLU A 389 13.31 -50.38 3.78
N GLY A 390 14.18 -49.98 4.71
CA GLY A 390 14.36 -48.60 5.15
C GLY A 390 14.60 -47.61 4.01
N LYS A 391 13.92 -46.46 4.10
CA LYS A 391 14.00 -45.32 3.18
C LYS A 391 14.82 -44.16 3.74
N ASP A 392 15.74 -44.44 4.65
CA ASP A 392 16.68 -43.45 5.21
C ASP A 392 17.85 -43.27 4.23
N GLY A 393 17.59 -42.63 3.09
CA GLY A 393 18.63 -42.41 2.07
C GLY A 393 18.18 -41.82 0.73
N GLU A 394 16.88 -41.63 0.48
CA GLU A 394 16.38 -41.23 -0.85
C GLU A 394 16.80 -39.80 -1.27
N PHE A 395 17.14 -38.94 -0.31
CA PHE A 395 17.53 -37.54 -0.56
C PHE A 395 18.77 -37.08 0.22
N ALA A 396 19.60 -38.00 0.72
CA ALA A 396 20.73 -37.70 1.62
C ALA A 396 21.67 -36.60 1.08
N ALA A 397 21.81 -36.49 -0.24
CA ALA A 397 22.64 -35.48 -0.91
C ALA A 397 22.12 -34.03 -0.76
N ILE A 398 20.81 -33.83 -0.54
CA ILE A 398 20.18 -32.51 -0.48
C ILE A 398 19.40 -32.23 0.80
N GLU A 399 19.16 -33.25 1.63
CA GLU A 399 18.34 -33.18 2.85
C GLU A 399 18.87 -32.17 3.89
N HIS A 400 20.19 -32.08 4.03
CA HIS A 400 20.85 -31.15 4.96
C HIS A 400 20.98 -29.71 4.43
N LEU A 401 20.56 -29.44 3.19
CA LEU A 401 20.76 -28.15 2.53
C LEU A 401 19.61 -27.18 2.82
N THR A 402 19.95 -25.90 2.96
CA THR A 402 18.98 -24.83 3.26
C THR A 402 17.89 -24.74 2.19
N GLY A 403 16.62 -24.76 2.63
CA GLY A 403 15.45 -24.71 1.76
C GLY A 403 14.93 -26.07 1.30
N PHE A 404 15.52 -27.19 1.75
CA PHE A 404 15.01 -28.54 1.49
C PHE A 404 13.56 -28.72 1.97
N GLU A 405 13.24 -28.19 3.16
CA GLU A 405 11.89 -28.25 3.74
C GLU A 405 10.83 -27.45 2.97
N LEU A 406 11.25 -26.55 2.07
CA LEU A 406 10.34 -25.75 1.24
C LEU A 406 9.98 -26.44 -0.09
N LEU A 407 10.57 -27.59 -0.37
CA LEU A 407 10.33 -28.37 -1.59
C LEU A 407 9.22 -29.40 -1.37
N SER A 408 8.32 -29.54 -2.35
CA SER A 408 7.46 -30.72 -2.42
C SER A 408 8.25 -31.99 -2.74
N ASP A 409 7.71 -33.18 -2.46
CA ASP A 409 8.41 -34.45 -2.72
C ASP A 409 8.82 -34.61 -4.20
N ARG A 410 7.98 -34.12 -5.13
CA ARG A 410 8.30 -34.09 -6.56
C ARG A 410 9.47 -33.16 -6.89
N GLU A 411 9.58 -32.04 -6.19
CA GLU A 411 10.67 -31.09 -6.34
C GLU A 411 11.97 -31.59 -5.69
N LYS A 412 11.87 -32.32 -4.57
CA LYS A 412 13.01 -33.02 -3.95
C LYS A 412 13.60 -34.03 -4.93
N VAL A 413 12.77 -34.84 -5.58
CA VAL A 413 13.20 -35.77 -6.65
C VAL A 413 13.86 -35.03 -7.81
N LEU A 414 13.27 -33.93 -8.27
CA LEU A 414 13.84 -33.13 -9.35
C LEU A 414 15.21 -32.56 -8.96
N CYS A 415 15.33 -31.92 -7.80
CA CYS A 415 16.57 -31.32 -7.30
C CYS A 415 17.68 -32.37 -7.17
N ASN A 416 17.36 -33.55 -6.61
CA ASN A 416 18.28 -34.67 -6.50
C ASN A 416 18.75 -35.16 -7.87
N SER A 417 17.82 -35.31 -8.84
CA SER A 417 18.14 -35.74 -10.21
C SER A 417 18.94 -34.73 -11.05
N LEU A 418 18.83 -33.45 -10.71
CA LEU A 418 19.54 -32.35 -11.37
C LEU A 418 20.84 -31.97 -10.65
N ASN A 419 21.15 -32.64 -9.53
CA ASN A 419 22.22 -32.28 -8.61
C ASN A 419 22.20 -30.77 -8.26
N LEU A 420 21.00 -30.22 -8.10
CA LEU A 420 20.74 -28.81 -7.86
C LEU A 420 20.33 -28.61 -6.41
N SER A 421 20.99 -27.71 -5.69
CA SER A 421 20.61 -27.45 -4.29
C SER A 421 19.19 -26.86 -4.19
N PRO A 422 18.45 -27.15 -3.12
CA PRO A 422 17.10 -26.61 -2.91
C PRO A 422 17.02 -25.09 -3.06
N THR A 423 17.98 -24.35 -2.49
CA THR A 423 18.04 -22.89 -2.63
C THR A 423 18.18 -22.46 -4.09
N ARG A 424 19.08 -23.10 -4.85
CA ARG A 424 19.32 -22.77 -6.26
C ARG A 424 18.09 -23.06 -7.11
N TYR A 425 17.38 -24.16 -6.85
CA TYR A 425 16.13 -24.47 -7.52
C TYR A 425 15.04 -23.43 -7.19
N LEU A 426 14.85 -23.09 -5.92
CA LEU A 426 13.85 -22.11 -5.49
C LEU A 426 14.09 -20.72 -6.09
N THR A 427 15.35 -20.28 -6.21
CA THR A 427 15.71 -19.03 -6.90
C THR A 427 15.27 -19.07 -8.37
N VAL A 428 15.57 -20.17 -9.07
CA VAL A 428 15.20 -20.33 -10.49
C VAL A 428 13.70 -20.43 -10.68
N LYS A 429 13.02 -21.22 -9.85
CA LYS A 429 11.55 -21.34 -9.83
C LYS A 429 10.89 -19.98 -9.68
N THR A 430 11.36 -19.20 -8.71
CA THR A 430 10.83 -17.84 -8.44
C THR A 430 11.00 -16.93 -9.65
N ILE A 431 12.18 -16.91 -10.29
CA ILE A 431 12.42 -16.08 -11.48
C ILE A 431 11.54 -16.50 -12.66
N ILE A 432 11.46 -17.80 -12.96
CA ILE A 432 10.66 -18.31 -14.09
C ILE A 432 9.17 -18.03 -13.90
N ILE A 433 8.62 -18.25 -12.70
CA ILE A 433 7.21 -18.00 -12.41
C ILE A 433 6.91 -16.49 -12.49
N LYS A 434 7.78 -15.65 -11.91
CA LYS A 434 7.63 -14.19 -11.97
C LYS A 434 7.63 -13.68 -13.41
N ASP A 435 8.57 -14.13 -14.24
CA ASP A 435 8.64 -13.75 -15.65
C ASP A 435 7.39 -14.20 -16.42
N HIS A 436 6.90 -15.41 -16.16
CA HIS A 436 5.68 -15.91 -16.79
C HIS A 436 4.45 -15.06 -16.42
N LEU A 437 4.31 -14.67 -15.14
CA LEU A 437 3.23 -13.80 -14.67
C LEU A 437 3.31 -12.40 -15.28
N GLN A 438 4.51 -11.81 -15.36
CA GLN A 438 4.71 -10.50 -15.99
C GLN A 438 4.34 -10.49 -17.48
N LYS A 439 4.74 -11.54 -18.21
CA LYS A 439 4.36 -11.70 -19.63
C LYS A 439 2.85 -11.81 -19.82
N ARG A 440 2.14 -12.54 -18.95
CA ARG A 440 0.67 -12.62 -18.99
C ARG A 440 -0.03 -11.27 -18.74
N GLN A 441 0.64 -10.35 -18.07
CA GLN A 441 0.15 -9.00 -17.80
C GLN A 441 0.56 -7.97 -18.89
N GLY A 442 1.18 -8.42 -19.99
CA GLY A 442 1.67 -7.54 -21.05
C GLY A 442 2.93 -6.75 -20.69
N VAL A 443 3.59 -7.10 -19.58
CA VAL A 443 4.82 -6.42 -19.13
C VAL A 443 6.04 -7.15 -19.71
N PRO A 444 7.00 -6.45 -20.36
CA PRO A 444 8.23 -7.07 -20.84
C PRO A 444 9.06 -7.63 -19.68
N ALA A 445 9.23 -8.96 -19.63
CA ALA A 445 10.08 -9.61 -18.64
C ALA A 445 11.57 -9.44 -19.01
N LYS A 446 12.37 -8.81 -18.14
CA LYS A 446 13.82 -8.57 -18.31
C LYS A 446 14.70 -9.31 -17.29
N SER A 447 14.16 -10.30 -16.56
CA SER A 447 14.92 -10.95 -15.50
C SER A 447 16.12 -11.73 -16.05
N ARG A 448 17.30 -11.50 -15.47
CA ARG A 448 18.51 -12.25 -15.79
C ARG A 448 18.52 -13.56 -15.01
N LEU A 449 18.62 -14.69 -15.72
CA LEU A 449 18.75 -16.00 -15.09
C LEU A 449 20.16 -16.18 -14.47
N PRO A 450 20.27 -16.89 -13.33
CA PRO A 450 21.55 -17.20 -12.70
C PRO A 450 22.53 -17.92 -13.65
N GLY A 451 23.82 -17.57 -13.59
CA GLY A 451 24.84 -18.09 -14.51
C GLY A 451 25.13 -19.59 -14.42
N TYR A 452 24.71 -20.26 -13.35
CA TYR A 452 24.82 -21.72 -13.20
C TYR A 452 23.75 -22.51 -13.96
N LEU A 453 22.76 -21.84 -14.56
CA LEU A 453 21.74 -22.48 -15.39
C LEU A 453 22.23 -22.63 -16.83
N ASP A 454 22.62 -23.85 -17.19
CA ASP A 454 22.79 -24.19 -18.60
C ASP A 454 21.44 -24.36 -19.31
N LYS A 455 21.49 -24.54 -20.63
CA LYS A 455 20.30 -24.73 -21.47
C LYS A 455 19.51 -26.01 -21.11
N VAL A 456 20.17 -27.03 -20.57
CA VAL A 456 19.59 -28.34 -20.27
C VAL A 456 18.82 -28.28 -18.94
N LEU A 457 19.46 -27.79 -17.89
CA LEU A 457 18.87 -27.51 -16.58
C LEU A 457 17.66 -26.58 -16.71
N LYS A 458 17.80 -25.49 -17.47
CA LYS A 458 16.69 -24.57 -17.74
C LYS A 458 15.49 -25.28 -18.38
N ARG A 459 15.73 -26.11 -19.40
CA ARG A 459 14.65 -26.84 -20.10
C ARG A 459 13.97 -27.85 -19.18
N ARG A 460 14.73 -28.60 -18.38
CA ARG A 460 14.16 -29.59 -17.44
C ARG A 460 13.31 -28.94 -16.36
N ILE A 461 13.75 -27.81 -15.81
CA ILE A 461 12.97 -27.06 -14.81
C ILE A 461 11.71 -26.45 -15.44
N LEU A 462 11.82 -25.88 -16.64
CA LEU A 462 10.67 -25.32 -17.35
C LEU A 462 9.61 -26.40 -17.62
N ASN A 463 10.02 -27.56 -18.15
CA ASN A 463 9.12 -28.68 -18.41
C ASN A 463 8.44 -29.16 -17.13
N PHE A 464 9.20 -29.31 -16.04
CA PHE A 464 8.64 -29.70 -14.75
C PHE A 464 7.58 -28.70 -14.24
N LEU A 465 7.86 -27.40 -14.35
CA LEU A 465 6.91 -26.36 -13.93
C LEU A 465 5.66 -26.35 -14.81
N THR A 466 5.79 -26.63 -16.10
CA THR A 466 4.66 -26.79 -17.02
C THR A 466 3.82 -28.03 -16.68
N GLU A 467 4.44 -29.19 -16.52
CA GLU A 467 3.77 -30.46 -16.17
C GLU A 467 3.11 -30.41 -14.80
N SER A 468 3.72 -29.67 -13.87
CA SER A 468 3.20 -29.45 -12.53
C SER A 468 2.13 -28.33 -12.47
N GLY A 469 1.81 -27.70 -13.61
CA GLY A 469 0.74 -26.70 -13.72
C GLY A 469 1.08 -25.30 -13.20
N TRP A 470 2.36 -25.01 -12.91
CA TRP A 470 2.79 -23.69 -12.43
C TRP A 470 2.87 -22.64 -13.55
N ILE A 471 3.08 -23.07 -14.80
CA ILE A 471 3.15 -22.21 -15.99
C ILE A 471 2.41 -22.87 -17.16
N SER A 472 1.75 -22.08 -18.01
CA SER A 472 1.04 -22.59 -19.20
C SER A 472 2.01 -22.89 -20.36
N ARG A 473 1.67 -23.83 -21.25
CA ARG A 473 2.39 -24.10 -22.52
C ARG A 473 2.27 -22.96 -23.52
N ASP A 474 1.19 -22.19 -23.44
CA ASP A 474 0.87 -21.17 -24.44
C ASP A 474 1.26 -19.78 -23.94
N ALA A 475 2.51 -19.42 -24.25
CA ALA A 475 2.99 -18.04 -24.26
C ALA A 475 4.11 -17.94 -25.31
N ALA A 476 3.75 -18.18 -26.57
CA ALA A 476 4.53 -17.75 -27.72
C ALA A 476 4.17 -16.30 -28.04
#